data_AF-A0AAX0H9L1-F1
#
_entry.id   AF-A0AAX0H9L1-F1
#
_cell.length_a   1.000
_cell.length_b   1.000
_cell.length_c   1.000
_cell.angle_alpha   90.00
_cell.angle_beta   90.00
_cell.angle_gamma   90.00
#
_symmetry.space_group_name_H-M   'P 1'
#
loop_
_entity.id
_entity.type
_entity.pdbx_description
1 polymer ?
#
loop_
_entity_poly.entity_id
_entity_poly.type
_entity_poly.pdbx_seq_one_letter_code
_entity_poly.pdbx_strand_id
1 'polypeptide(L)'
;LDNPSIDIEKTQAFTTGADKLIGTSGDDIFLGNKETIQPGDIVDGGAGNDTLKAFGGATLQGVIVQNVENVEVYNSTSTDVIDTTTITGLEKLSLIRSEVAGNNIAGASISNGQTISYSEVIGSAANKEATSTITSGNAKSINLELNATKNYITTVVLSDALETLNLTTTGKVSMTKTATDSLNAAGLTTLNLKSTDTLALNLGNAANNADALQTIDASTSTANITLNLVGTNLKALKNIKLGSGNDKVNAIAGVTIDGGAGNDTLVLAEARLLNEKDLSTFTNFEGVIVEAAISSGTVDLGKLGFSSLGLKDSVSSTAVITVDSGTTISFLADGKSIYEGGLLVKGAAAAADTTLNITLDGSELTNAKLDATISGIKDVNIINLNSIDSGDKTLTGNKLTISKLDYTDNTDSKKAGTVINITGNDKTELALAATSKDVVTKVDAGALEGGLTIDLSINGLKNGATLIGGKGDDIITIKDTAINNIIIDLSAGGSDTVKMDAASGFTNSYSVVNGFGKDDKIEIIVAHAINTAITKLDNIKDTSSFSDILDLAAAGTRGATNTVLKYFHFDGDTYVVADNTNDATFTAATDGLIKLAGIYELTSNDSGTTATITIAE
;
A
#
# COMPACT_ATOMS: atom_id res chain seq x y z
N LEU A 1 34.96 -27.17 5.29
CA LEU A 1 35.00 -27.13 6.75
C LEU A 1 36.44 -27.35 7.13
N ASP A 2 37.22 -26.27 7.12
CA ASP A 2 38.56 -26.30 7.71
C ASP A 2 38.35 -26.51 9.21
N ASN A 3 38.72 -27.68 9.69
CA ASN A 3 38.71 -28.01 11.10
C ASN A 3 39.83 -27.19 11.74
N PRO A 4 39.56 -26.19 12.60
CA PRO A 4 40.62 -25.45 13.26
C PRO A 4 41.48 -26.48 14.00
N SER A 5 42.79 -26.49 13.74
CA SER A 5 43.70 -27.39 14.42
C SER A 5 43.60 -27.12 15.92
N ILE A 6 43.06 -28.07 16.68
CA ILE A 6 43.05 -28.02 18.14
C ILE A 6 44.52 -27.94 18.57
N ASP A 7 44.92 -26.80 19.12
CA ASP A 7 46.23 -26.67 19.75
C ASP A 7 46.17 -27.44 21.07
N ILE A 8 46.74 -28.65 21.04
CA ILE A 8 46.71 -29.58 22.17
C ILE A 8 47.43 -28.98 23.39
N GLU A 9 48.39 -28.07 23.17
CA GLU A 9 49.11 -27.40 24.26
C GLU A 9 48.25 -26.35 24.98
N LYS A 10 47.16 -25.90 24.35
CA LYS A 10 46.22 -24.89 24.88
C LYS A 10 44.82 -25.43 25.13
N THR A 11 44.67 -26.75 25.12
CA THR A 11 43.38 -27.42 25.35
C THR A 11 43.47 -28.34 26.55
N GLN A 12 42.66 -28.05 27.57
CA GLN A 12 42.58 -28.86 28.79
C GLN A 12 41.17 -29.44 28.93
N ALA A 13 41.07 -30.63 29.51
CA ALA A 13 39.80 -31.31 29.71
C ALA A 13 39.57 -31.63 31.19
N PHE A 14 38.34 -31.47 31.64
CA PHE A 14 37.90 -31.93 32.94
C PHE A 14 37.93 -33.46 32.99
N THR A 15 38.19 -33.98 34.18
CA THR A 15 38.16 -35.41 34.49
C THR A 15 37.06 -35.68 35.52
N THR A 16 36.92 -36.94 35.94
CA THR A 16 36.02 -37.26 37.04
C THR A 16 36.70 -36.91 38.37
N GLY A 17 36.13 -35.99 39.14
CA GLY A 17 36.68 -35.57 40.44
C GLY A 17 36.67 -34.06 40.57
N ALA A 18 37.44 -33.52 41.52
CA ALA A 18 37.70 -32.09 41.58
C ALA A 18 38.96 -31.78 40.76
N ASP A 19 38.81 -30.97 39.73
CA ASP A 19 39.89 -30.53 38.85
C ASP A 19 40.40 -29.13 39.22
N LYS A 20 41.68 -28.87 38.88
CA LYS A 20 42.25 -27.53 38.86
C LYS A 20 42.96 -27.32 37.54
N LEU A 21 42.30 -26.63 36.62
CA LEU A 21 42.80 -26.33 35.28
C LEU A 21 43.29 -24.88 35.26
N ILE A 22 44.51 -24.65 34.80
CA ILE A 22 45.13 -23.32 34.73
C ILE A 22 45.65 -23.13 33.31
N GLY A 23 45.16 -22.09 32.63
CA GLY A 23 45.58 -21.71 31.30
C GLY A 23 46.94 -21.02 31.28
N THR A 24 47.28 -20.57 30.08
CA THR A 24 48.56 -20.02 29.69
C THR A 24 48.45 -18.50 29.51
N SER A 25 49.27 -17.93 28.63
CA SER A 25 49.23 -16.51 28.28
C SER A 25 48.64 -16.26 26.87
N GLY A 26 47.99 -17.26 26.28
CA GLY A 26 47.26 -17.10 25.03
C GLY A 26 45.93 -17.84 25.11
N ASP A 27 45.13 -17.75 24.06
CA ASP A 27 43.75 -18.26 24.06
C ASP A 27 43.68 -19.77 24.33
N ASP A 28 43.19 -20.15 25.51
CA ASP A 28 43.03 -21.52 25.99
C ASP A 28 41.58 -22.02 25.90
N ILE A 29 41.43 -23.34 25.76
CA ILE A 29 40.14 -24.02 25.69
C ILE A 29 40.04 -25.05 26.80
N PHE A 30 38.99 -24.96 27.62
CA PHE A 30 38.65 -25.93 28.65
C PHE A 30 37.42 -26.74 28.22
N LEU A 31 37.49 -28.07 28.26
CA LEU A 31 36.46 -28.97 27.73
C LEU A 31 35.91 -29.89 28.81
N GLY A 32 34.60 -29.89 29.01
CA GLY A 32 33.96 -30.81 29.96
C GLY A 32 32.52 -31.13 29.57
N ASN A 33 32.00 -32.23 30.12
CA ASN A 33 30.60 -32.62 29.96
C ASN A 33 29.92 -32.75 31.33
N LYS A 34 28.63 -33.12 31.35
CA LYS A 34 27.84 -33.27 32.58
C LYS A 34 28.43 -34.24 33.61
N GLU A 35 29.24 -35.19 33.17
CA GLU A 35 29.87 -36.19 34.04
C GLU A 35 31.22 -35.71 34.60
N THR A 36 31.91 -34.80 33.90
CA THR A 36 33.25 -34.33 34.27
C THR A 36 33.25 -32.97 34.97
N ILE A 37 32.33 -32.07 34.62
CA ILE A 37 32.22 -30.77 35.31
C ILE A 37 31.44 -30.98 36.61
N GLN A 38 32.10 -30.81 37.74
CA GLN A 38 31.58 -31.08 39.07
C GLN A 38 31.75 -29.90 40.03
N PRO A 39 30.90 -29.77 41.07
CA PRO A 39 31.12 -28.79 42.13
C PRO A 39 32.49 -28.97 42.80
N GLY A 40 33.22 -27.87 42.96
CA GLY A 40 34.58 -27.87 43.51
C GLY A 40 35.69 -27.78 42.47
N ASP A 41 35.36 -27.88 41.18
CA ASP A 41 36.32 -27.62 40.11
C ASP A 41 36.75 -26.15 40.08
N ILE A 42 38.01 -25.93 39.71
CA ILE A 42 38.61 -24.60 39.54
C ILE A 42 39.18 -24.48 38.13
N VAL A 43 38.73 -23.47 37.39
CA VAL A 43 39.32 -23.04 36.12
C VAL A 43 39.83 -21.62 36.26
N ASP A 44 41.05 -21.40 35.82
CA ASP A 44 41.65 -20.07 35.66
C ASP A 44 42.21 -19.99 34.23
N GLY A 45 41.63 -19.18 33.34
CA GLY A 45 42.08 -19.07 31.95
C GLY A 45 43.46 -18.43 31.81
N GLY A 46 43.89 -17.63 32.79
CA GLY A 46 45.15 -16.92 32.73
C GLY A 46 45.01 -15.63 31.92
N ALA A 47 45.88 -15.43 30.92
CA ALA A 47 45.81 -14.27 30.04
C ALA A 47 45.52 -14.74 28.62
N GLY A 48 44.64 -14.04 27.90
CA GLY A 48 44.21 -14.47 26.58
C GLY A 48 42.73 -14.16 26.41
N ASN A 49 42.13 -14.72 25.36
CA ASN A 49 40.69 -14.82 25.20
C ASN A 49 40.27 -16.28 25.38
N ASP A 50 40.00 -16.66 26.62
CA ASP A 50 39.86 -18.05 27.03
C ASP A 50 38.42 -18.55 26.89
N THR A 51 38.24 -19.86 26.64
CA THR A 51 36.93 -20.46 26.37
C THR A 51 36.67 -21.73 27.17
N LEU A 52 35.60 -21.76 27.96
CA LEU A 52 35.06 -22.98 28.57
C LEU A 52 33.93 -23.56 27.71
N LYS A 53 34.06 -24.82 27.27
CA LYS A 53 33.03 -25.56 26.54
C LYS A 53 32.45 -26.68 27.39
N ALA A 54 31.17 -26.54 27.71
CA ALA A 54 30.39 -27.44 28.55
C ALA A 54 29.37 -28.21 27.71
N PHE A 55 29.46 -29.54 27.66
CA PHE A 55 28.63 -30.39 26.79
C PHE A 55 27.57 -31.19 27.56
N GLY A 56 26.39 -31.35 26.95
CA GLY A 56 25.36 -32.31 27.40
C GLY A 56 24.61 -31.88 28.66
N GLY A 57 24.35 -30.57 28.80
CA GLY A 57 23.64 -30.04 29.98
C GLY A 57 24.48 -30.05 31.26
N ALA A 58 25.80 -29.86 31.15
CA ALA A 58 26.65 -29.68 32.31
C ALA A 58 26.27 -28.40 33.07
N THR A 59 26.15 -28.49 34.39
CA THR A 59 25.85 -27.35 35.26
C THR A 59 27.14 -26.67 35.70
N LEU A 60 27.18 -25.34 35.70
CA LEU A 60 28.32 -24.56 36.22
C LEU A 60 28.15 -24.18 37.70
N GLN A 61 27.06 -24.60 38.34
CA GLN A 61 26.86 -24.35 39.77
C GLN A 61 27.96 -24.99 40.62
N GLY A 62 28.62 -24.16 41.44
CA GLY A 62 29.67 -24.61 42.36
C GLY A 62 31.05 -24.79 41.73
N VAL A 63 31.22 -24.43 40.45
CA VAL A 63 32.52 -24.33 39.77
C VAL A 63 33.07 -22.91 39.95
N ILE A 64 34.36 -22.80 40.26
CA ILE A 64 35.05 -21.50 40.31
C ILE A 64 35.72 -21.28 38.96
N VAL A 65 35.20 -20.36 38.16
CA VAL A 65 35.76 -20.01 36.85
C VAL A 65 36.26 -18.56 36.91
N GLN A 66 37.53 -18.36 36.64
CA GLN A 66 38.18 -17.04 36.65
C GLN A 66 38.94 -16.81 35.35
N ASN A 67 39.02 -15.55 34.92
CA ASN A 67 39.74 -15.14 33.70
C ASN A 67 39.33 -16.00 32.48
N VAL A 68 38.03 -16.22 32.30
CA VAL A 68 37.49 -16.91 31.12
C VAL A 68 36.44 -16.01 30.49
N GLU A 69 36.73 -15.53 29.29
CA GLU A 69 35.90 -14.54 28.59
C GLU A 69 34.70 -15.19 27.89
N ASN A 70 34.82 -16.46 27.49
CA ASN A 70 33.79 -17.16 26.72
C ASN A 70 33.35 -18.45 27.41
N VAL A 71 32.05 -18.63 27.55
CA VAL A 71 31.46 -19.89 28.00
C VAL A 71 30.50 -20.38 26.93
N GLU A 72 30.72 -21.59 26.42
CA GLU A 72 29.85 -22.25 25.45
C GLU A 72 29.17 -23.46 26.10
N VAL A 73 27.84 -23.45 26.20
CA VAL A 73 27.05 -24.58 26.70
C VAL A 73 26.34 -25.25 25.53
N TYR A 74 26.70 -26.50 25.25
CA TYR A 74 26.15 -27.29 24.16
C TYR A 74 25.05 -28.24 24.62
N ASN A 75 23.96 -28.29 23.87
CA ASN A 75 22.83 -29.20 24.08
C ASN A 75 22.23 -29.05 25.49
N SER A 76 22.05 -27.81 25.95
CA SER A 76 21.32 -27.53 27.20
C SER A 76 19.82 -27.76 27.01
N THR A 77 19.11 -28.14 28.06
CA THR A 77 17.67 -28.40 28.08
C THR A 77 16.94 -27.37 28.94
N SER A 78 15.62 -27.27 28.81
CA SER A 78 14.79 -26.35 29.60
C SER A 78 14.90 -26.52 31.12
N THR A 79 15.43 -27.67 31.60
CA THR A 79 15.64 -27.95 33.03
C THR A 79 17.03 -27.56 33.53
N ASP A 80 17.95 -27.22 32.63
CA ASP A 80 19.30 -26.82 33.01
C ASP A 80 19.30 -25.36 33.48
N VAL A 81 19.94 -25.11 34.63
CA VAL A 81 20.14 -23.76 35.17
C VAL A 81 21.59 -23.38 34.94
N ILE A 82 21.82 -22.33 34.14
CA ILE A 82 23.16 -21.85 33.81
C ILE A 82 23.41 -20.57 34.61
N ASP A 83 23.96 -20.73 35.81
CA ASP A 83 24.34 -19.60 36.66
C ASP A 83 25.78 -19.20 36.37
N THR A 84 25.98 -18.02 35.76
CA THR A 84 27.31 -17.48 35.49
C THR A 84 27.74 -16.39 36.47
N THR A 85 26.95 -16.15 37.53
CA THR A 85 27.24 -15.07 38.49
C THR A 85 28.52 -15.28 39.30
N THR A 86 29.02 -16.51 39.37
CA THR A 86 30.28 -16.87 40.02
C THR A 86 31.48 -16.86 39.08
N ILE A 87 31.29 -16.57 37.79
CA ILE A 87 32.35 -16.54 36.79
C ILE A 87 32.93 -15.13 36.69
N THR A 88 34.23 -14.98 36.90
CA THR A 88 34.93 -13.70 36.70
C THR A 88 35.62 -13.67 35.33
N GLY A 89 35.61 -12.50 34.67
CA GLY A 89 36.17 -12.33 33.32
C GLY A 89 35.18 -12.59 32.18
N LEU A 90 34.02 -13.21 32.44
CA LEU A 90 33.05 -13.56 31.39
C LEU A 90 32.58 -12.33 30.60
N GLU A 91 32.73 -12.41 29.28
CA GLU A 91 32.23 -11.44 28.31
C GLU A 91 31.04 -12.01 27.52
N LYS A 92 31.07 -13.32 27.18
CA LYS A 92 30.07 -13.98 26.35
C LYS A 92 29.68 -15.38 26.84
N LEU A 93 28.39 -15.57 27.11
CA LEU A 93 27.75 -16.88 27.29
C LEU A 93 27.04 -17.28 25.99
N SER A 94 27.42 -18.41 25.40
CA SER A 94 26.79 -18.96 24.20
C SER A 94 26.07 -20.26 24.54
N LEU A 95 24.75 -20.27 24.40
CA LEU A 95 23.94 -21.47 24.46
C LEU A 95 23.77 -22.00 23.03
N ILE A 96 24.30 -23.20 22.78
CA ILE A 96 24.40 -23.78 21.45
C ILE A 96 23.58 -25.07 21.39
N ARG A 97 22.70 -25.20 20.40
CA ARG A 97 21.82 -26.38 20.23
C ARG A 97 20.90 -26.63 21.44
N SER A 98 20.38 -25.58 22.06
CA SER A 98 19.54 -25.72 23.25
C SER A 98 18.17 -26.34 22.93
N GLU A 99 17.78 -27.37 23.69
CA GLU A 99 16.53 -28.09 23.56
C GLU A 99 15.36 -27.39 24.28
N VAL A 100 14.22 -27.30 23.59
CA VAL A 100 12.97 -26.70 24.09
C VAL A 100 12.00 -27.78 24.58
N ALA A 101 11.56 -27.66 25.83
CA ALA A 101 10.44 -28.44 26.37
C ALA A 101 9.43 -27.52 27.06
N GLY A 102 8.13 -27.72 26.78
CA GLY A 102 7.07 -26.85 27.30
C GLY A 102 7.23 -25.38 26.91
N ASN A 103 7.79 -25.12 25.72
CA ASN A 103 8.19 -23.82 25.20
C ASN A 103 9.28 -23.10 26.00
N ASN A 104 9.99 -23.73 26.94
CA ASN A 104 11.05 -23.05 27.70
C ASN A 104 12.45 -23.46 27.21
N ILE A 105 13.38 -22.51 27.17
CA ILE A 105 14.83 -22.73 27.03
C ILE A 105 15.50 -22.54 28.41
N ALA A 106 16.68 -23.14 28.61
CA ALA A 106 17.53 -22.93 29.79
C ALA A 106 17.70 -21.44 30.11
N GLY A 107 17.47 -21.05 31.38
CA GLY A 107 17.69 -19.68 31.84
C GLY A 107 19.15 -19.41 32.18
N ALA A 108 19.56 -18.13 32.06
CA ALA A 108 20.90 -17.67 32.41
C ALA A 108 20.87 -16.43 33.32
N SER A 109 21.83 -16.35 34.25
CA SER A 109 22.06 -15.18 35.11
C SER A 109 23.38 -14.51 34.73
N ILE A 110 23.33 -13.25 34.29
CA ILE A 110 24.48 -12.51 33.77
C ILE A 110 24.71 -11.16 34.46
N SER A 111 25.91 -10.61 34.27
CA SER A 111 26.37 -9.32 34.78
C SER A 111 26.31 -8.20 33.73
N ASN A 112 26.57 -6.97 34.16
CA ASN A 112 26.49 -5.78 33.32
C ASN A 112 27.47 -5.81 32.13
N GLY A 113 26.96 -5.57 30.93
CA GLY A 113 27.72 -5.48 29.68
C GLY A 113 27.99 -6.83 28.99
N GLN A 114 27.60 -7.95 29.63
CA GLN A 114 27.83 -9.28 29.07
C GLN A 114 26.88 -9.60 27.91
N THR A 115 27.34 -10.51 27.05
CA THR A 115 26.58 -11.03 25.91
C THR A 115 26.04 -12.41 26.21
N ILE A 116 24.74 -12.61 26.00
CA ILE A 116 24.14 -13.95 25.89
C ILE A 116 23.82 -14.20 24.43
N SER A 117 24.28 -15.32 23.91
CA SER A 117 24.00 -15.75 22.54
C SER A 117 23.24 -17.06 22.56
N TYR A 118 22.13 -17.11 21.83
CA TYR A 118 21.44 -18.37 21.51
C TYR A 118 21.75 -18.72 20.06
N SER A 119 22.52 -19.78 19.86
CA SER A 119 22.94 -20.26 18.55
C SER A 119 22.35 -21.64 18.31
N GLU A 120 21.40 -21.74 17.39
CA GLU A 120 20.66 -22.98 17.11
C GLU A 120 19.82 -23.45 18.32
N VAL A 121 18.51 -23.29 18.25
CA VAL A 121 17.55 -23.86 19.23
C VAL A 121 16.94 -25.11 18.59
N ILE A 122 16.67 -26.15 19.37
CA ILE A 122 16.16 -27.44 18.89
C ILE A 122 14.87 -27.73 19.64
N GLY A 123 13.75 -27.87 18.94
CA GLY A 123 12.45 -28.05 19.58
C GLY A 123 11.64 -29.21 19.01
N SER A 124 10.89 -29.89 19.90
CA SER A 124 9.85 -30.87 19.55
C SER A 124 8.43 -30.27 19.55
N ALA A 125 8.29 -28.97 19.87
CA ALA A 125 7.01 -28.30 20.02
C ALA A 125 6.22 -28.28 18.69
N ALA A 126 4.96 -28.71 18.73
CA ALA A 126 4.09 -28.82 17.56
C ALA A 126 3.90 -27.49 16.78
N ASN A 127 4.22 -26.37 17.42
CA ASN A 127 4.05 -24.99 16.96
C ASN A 127 5.37 -24.24 16.67
N LYS A 128 6.55 -24.87 16.77
CA LYS A 128 7.86 -24.27 16.40
C LYS A 128 8.26 -22.96 17.11
N GLU A 129 7.55 -22.54 18.17
CA GLU A 129 7.83 -21.36 18.98
C GLU A 129 8.59 -21.74 20.26
N ALA A 130 9.53 -20.89 20.69
CA ALA A 130 10.30 -21.08 21.92
C ALA A 130 10.34 -19.78 22.75
N THR A 131 10.20 -19.91 24.06
CA THR A 131 10.33 -18.82 25.04
C THR A 131 11.66 -18.98 25.78
N SER A 132 12.42 -17.88 25.89
CA SER A 132 13.64 -17.82 26.67
C SER A 132 13.45 -16.91 27.88
N THR A 133 13.71 -17.39 29.08
CA THR A 133 13.70 -16.54 30.28
C THR A 133 15.13 -16.11 30.58
N ILE A 134 15.42 -14.81 30.56
CA ILE A 134 16.76 -14.26 30.81
C ILE A 134 16.73 -13.43 32.08
N THR A 135 17.19 -14.01 33.18
CA THR A 135 17.25 -13.26 34.43
C THR A 135 18.50 -12.41 34.45
N SER A 136 18.40 -11.13 34.07
CA SER A 136 19.53 -10.18 34.12
C SER A 136 20.03 -9.89 35.54
N GLY A 137 19.42 -10.45 36.60
CA GLY A 137 19.81 -10.21 37.99
C GLY A 137 19.85 -8.70 38.31
N ASN A 138 21.03 -8.20 38.71
CA ASN A 138 21.29 -6.77 38.96
C ASN A 138 21.97 -6.04 37.78
N ALA A 139 22.13 -6.68 36.62
CA ALA A 139 22.72 -6.05 35.45
C ALA A 139 21.85 -4.89 34.95
N LYS A 140 22.49 -3.75 34.64
CA LYS A 140 21.83 -2.56 34.10
C LYS A 140 21.82 -2.55 32.57
N SER A 141 22.77 -3.22 31.94
CA SER A 141 22.90 -3.35 30.49
C SER A 141 23.32 -4.76 30.12
N ILE A 142 22.71 -5.33 29.08
CA ILE A 142 23.08 -6.65 28.55
C ILE A 142 23.03 -6.64 27.01
N ASN A 143 23.81 -7.52 26.39
CA ASN A 143 23.68 -7.85 24.97
C ASN A 143 23.00 -9.20 24.81
N LEU A 144 22.02 -9.28 23.93
CA LEU A 144 21.33 -10.50 23.56
C LEU A 144 21.50 -10.74 22.07
N GLU A 145 22.13 -11.84 21.71
CA GLU A 145 22.28 -12.31 20.33
C GLU A 145 21.36 -13.50 20.08
N LEU A 146 20.46 -13.37 19.11
CA LEU A 146 19.59 -14.45 18.67
C LEU A 146 20.00 -14.87 17.25
N ASN A 147 20.73 -15.97 17.15
CA ASN A 147 21.25 -16.48 15.88
C ASN A 147 20.39 -17.65 15.38
N ALA A 148 19.43 -17.34 14.51
CA ALA A 148 18.44 -18.28 14.03
C ALA A 148 18.83 -18.84 12.65
N THR A 149 19.25 -20.11 12.60
CA THR A 149 19.07 -20.93 11.40
C THR A 149 17.67 -21.54 11.32
N LYS A 150 16.93 -21.68 12.46
CA LYS A 150 15.58 -22.31 12.53
C LYS A 150 14.61 -21.91 13.67
N ASN A 151 14.76 -20.83 14.45
CA ASN A 151 13.89 -20.65 15.65
C ASN A 151 13.33 -19.26 15.92
N TYR A 152 12.07 -19.26 16.35
CA TYR A 152 11.30 -18.13 16.86
C TYR A 152 11.45 -18.07 18.38
N ILE A 153 12.33 -17.20 18.88
CA ILE A 153 12.31 -16.83 20.30
C ILE A 153 11.23 -15.76 20.46
N THR A 154 10.10 -16.11 21.08
CA THR A 154 8.90 -15.26 21.13
C THR A 154 8.85 -14.37 22.37
N THR A 155 9.51 -14.78 23.46
CA THR A 155 9.50 -14.04 24.74
C THR A 155 10.89 -13.97 25.35
N VAL A 156 11.24 -12.80 25.89
CA VAL A 156 12.42 -12.56 26.73
C VAL A 156 11.94 -11.89 28.02
N VAL A 157 11.92 -12.63 29.12
CA VAL A 157 11.66 -12.07 30.45
C VAL A 157 12.97 -11.50 30.98
N LEU A 158 12.96 -10.27 31.49
CA LEU A 158 14.13 -9.52 31.96
C LEU A 158 13.90 -9.08 33.41
N SER A 159 14.94 -8.64 34.12
CA SER A 159 14.78 -8.11 35.48
C SER A 159 14.35 -6.63 35.49
N ASP A 160 13.69 -6.20 36.56
CA ASP A 160 13.29 -4.78 36.74
C ASP A 160 14.48 -3.82 36.88
N ALA A 161 15.70 -4.33 37.14
CA ALA A 161 16.91 -3.54 37.27
C ALA A 161 17.56 -3.17 35.93
N LEU A 162 17.16 -3.82 34.83
CA LEU A 162 17.74 -3.61 33.52
C LEU A 162 17.32 -2.26 32.94
N GLU A 163 18.29 -1.41 32.57
CA GLU A 163 18.08 -0.09 31.98
C GLU A 163 18.26 -0.10 30.45
N THR A 164 19.14 -0.98 29.93
CA THR A 164 19.48 -1.09 28.50
C THR A 164 19.50 -2.55 28.02
N LEU A 165 18.86 -2.82 26.89
CA LEU A 165 18.98 -4.09 26.16
C LEU A 165 19.53 -3.84 24.75
N ASN A 166 20.63 -4.50 24.39
CA ASN A 166 21.13 -4.54 23.02
C ASN A 166 20.74 -5.88 22.37
N LEU A 167 19.72 -5.88 21.51
CA LEU A 167 19.24 -7.06 20.81
C LEU A 167 19.85 -7.14 19.40
N THR A 168 20.63 -8.19 19.14
CA THR A 168 21.17 -8.49 17.81
C THR A 168 20.52 -9.77 17.25
N THR A 169 20.04 -9.74 16.02
CA THR A 169 19.40 -10.89 15.36
C THR A 169 19.99 -11.13 13.96
N THR A 170 20.28 -12.38 13.62
CA THR A 170 20.86 -12.75 12.31
C THR A 170 19.95 -13.62 11.44
N GLY A 171 18.73 -13.93 11.91
CA GLY A 171 17.67 -14.59 11.15
C GLY A 171 16.31 -14.03 11.52
N LYS A 172 15.22 -14.54 10.89
CA LYS A 172 13.86 -14.07 11.16
C LYS A 172 13.46 -14.28 12.63
N VAL A 173 13.33 -13.19 13.38
CA VAL A 173 12.85 -13.19 14.77
C VAL A 173 11.50 -12.47 14.83
N SER A 174 10.52 -13.09 15.49
CA SER A 174 9.22 -12.48 15.75
C SER A 174 8.84 -12.66 17.22
N MET A 175 8.66 -11.56 17.93
CA MET A 175 8.04 -11.55 19.25
C MET A 175 6.53 -11.32 19.04
N THR A 176 5.75 -12.40 19.13
CA THR A 176 4.34 -12.41 18.73
C THR A 176 3.40 -12.04 19.87
N LYS A 177 2.13 -11.80 19.52
CA LYS A 177 1.06 -11.34 20.40
C LYS A 177 0.44 -12.50 21.19
N THR A 178 0.98 -12.87 22.34
CA THR A 178 0.20 -13.63 23.34
C THR A 178 0.11 -12.87 24.66
N ALA A 179 -0.90 -13.18 25.49
CA ALA A 179 -1.12 -12.52 26.78
C ALA A 179 0.07 -12.65 27.76
N THR A 180 1.03 -13.53 27.45
CA THR A 180 2.25 -13.81 28.21
C THR A 180 3.53 -13.33 27.52
N ASP A 181 3.46 -12.92 26.25
CA ASP A 181 4.61 -12.38 25.52
C ASP A 181 4.77 -10.91 25.87
N SER A 182 5.67 -10.62 26.80
CA SER A 182 5.99 -9.26 27.17
C SER A 182 7.48 -8.99 27.35
N LEU A 183 7.89 -7.80 26.92
CA LEU A 183 9.12 -7.18 27.39
C LEU A 183 8.85 -6.68 28.81
N ASN A 184 8.97 -7.57 29.78
CA ASN A 184 8.74 -7.27 31.20
C ASN A 184 10.05 -6.81 31.84
N ALA A 185 10.37 -5.53 31.70
CA ALA A 185 11.46 -4.87 32.43
C ALA A 185 11.01 -3.46 32.83
N ALA A 186 10.51 -3.32 34.05
CA ALA A 186 9.98 -2.04 34.52
C ALA A 186 11.02 -0.90 34.51
N GLY A 187 12.31 -1.23 34.64
CA GLY A 187 13.42 -0.28 34.58
C GLY A 187 13.97 0.01 33.18
N LEU A 188 13.51 -0.69 32.13
CA LEU A 188 14.12 -0.58 30.81
C LEU A 188 13.86 0.80 30.22
N THR A 189 14.92 1.53 29.91
CA THR A 189 14.86 2.88 29.32
C THR A 189 15.29 2.89 27.86
N THR A 190 16.17 1.96 27.46
CA THR A 190 16.77 1.91 26.13
C THR A 190 16.69 0.51 25.54
N LEU A 191 16.13 0.40 24.34
CA LEU A 191 16.15 -0.82 23.53
C LEU A 191 16.91 -0.55 22.23
N ASN A 192 18.10 -1.12 22.10
CA ASN A 192 18.89 -1.05 20.88
C ASN A 192 18.66 -2.32 20.06
N LEU A 193 18.39 -2.16 18.76
CA LEU A 193 18.07 -3.24 17.84
C LEU A 193 19.10 -3.26 16.71
N LYS A 194 19.58 -4.46 16.38
CA LYS A 194 20.42 -4.69 15.21
C LYS A 194 20.01 -5.98 14.54
N SER A 195 19.50 -5.90 13.32
CA SER A 195 19.19 -7.10 12.55
C SER A 195 19.89 -7.10 11.20
N THR A 196 20.26 -8.30 10.75
CA THR A 196 20.71 -8.57 9.37
C THR A 196 19.66 -9.32 8.54
N ASP A 197 18.50 -9.64 9.12
CA ASP A 197 17.32 -10.22 8.47
C ASP A 197 16.03 -9.63 9.09
N THR A 198 14.84 -10.10 8.73
CA THR A 198 13.58 -9.50 9.20
C THR A 198 13.39 -9.63 10.72
N LEU A 199 13.13 -8.51 11.41
CA LEU A 199 12.79 -8.49 12.84
C LEU A 199 11.40 -7.87 13.03
N ALA A 200 10.49 -8.61 13.68
CA ALA A 200 9.16 -8.10 14.02
C ALA A 200 8.94 -8.13 15.53
N LEU A 201 8.74 -6.97 16.15
CA LEU A 201 8.48 -6.82 17.58
C LEU A 201 7.07 -6.29 17.81
N ASN A 202 6.30 -6.99 18.64
CA ASN A 202 5.04 -6.45 19.14
C ASN A 202 5.20 -5.94 20.57
N LEU A 203 5.24 -4.62 20.71
CA LEU A 203 5.30 -3.94 22.01
C LEU A 203 3.92 -3.38 22.43
N GLY A 204 2.87 -3.57 21.63
CA GLY A 204 1.49 -3.13 21.84
C GLY A 204 0.64 -3.84 22.90
N ASN A 205 1.22 -4.69 23.75
CA ASN A 205 0.47 -5.49 24.71
C ASN A 205 0.22 -4.75 26.04
N ALA A 206 -1.00 -4.82 26.58
CA ALA A 206 -1.31 -4.32 27.93
C ALA A 206 -0.51 -5.02 29.05
N ALA A 207 0.01 -6.23 28.79
CA ALA A 207 0.90 -6.96 29.68
C ALA A 207 2.38 -6.52 29.59
N ASN A 208 2.74 -5.60 28.68
CA ASN A 208 4.07 -5.02 28.64
C ASN A 208 4.25 -4.02 29.78
N ASN A 209 5.25 -4.26 30.62
CA ASN A 209 5.58 -3.45 31.79
C ASN A 209 6.76 -2.49 31.54
N ALA A 210 7.11 -2.21 30.29
CA ALA A 210 8.20 -1.30 29.94
C ALA A 210 7.77 0.19 29.95
N ASP A 211 6.97 0.62 30.94
CA ASP A 211 6.47 2.00 31.07
C ASP A 211 7.61 3.04 31.12
N ALA A 212 8.82 2.64 31.52
CA ALA A 212 10.02 3.46 31.57
C ALA A 212 10.79 3.57 30.25
N LEU A 213 10.40 2.83 29.21
CA LEU A 213 11.12 2.80 27.92
C LEU A 213 11.05 4.18 27.27
N GLN A 214 12.20 4.79 27.04
CA GLN A 214 12.34 6.14 26.48
C GLN A 214 12.78 6.11 25.01
N THR A 215 13.64 5.15 24.65
CA THR A 215 14.21 5.06 23.31
C THR A 215 14.17 3.65 22.75
N ILE A 216 13.83 3.56 21.47
CA ILE A 216 14.08 2.39 20.63
C ILE A 216 15.03 2.85 19.51
N ASP A 217 16.18 2.22 19.38
CA ASP A 217 17.19 2.60 18.40
C ASP A 217 17.61 1.39 17.55
N ALA A 218 17.13 1.35 16.32
CA ALA A 218 17.49 0.37 15.30
C ALA A 218 18.39 0.96 14.21
N SER A 219 19.02 2.12 14.43
CA SER A 219 19.78 2.86 13.41
C SER A 219 20.98 2.09 12.83
N THR A 220 21.42 1.01 13.49
CA THR A 220 22.48 0.13 13.00
C THR A 220 21.97 -1.13 12.28
N SER A 221 20.65 -1.29 12.19
CA SER A 221 20.01 -2.38 11.46
C SER A 221 20.05 -2.14 9.96
N THR A 222 20.24 -3.22 9.20
CA THR A 222 20.22 -3.20 7.73
C THR A 222 19.04 -3.97 7.15
N ALA A 223 18.21 -4.51 8.02
CA ALA A 223 17.10 -5.35 7.64
C ALA A 223 15.78 -4.79 8.13
N ASN A 224 14.70 -5.26 7.50
CA ASN A 224 13.35 -4.77 7.72
C ASN A 224 12.91 -5.00 9.17
N ILE A 225 12.66 -3.91 9.89
CA ILE A 225 12.14 -3.85 11.24
C ILE A 225 10.64 -3.55 11.19
N THR A 226 9.84 -4.39 11.82
CA THR A 226 8.41 -4.12 12.06
C THR A 226 8.18 -3.93 13.55
N LEU A 227 7.76 -2.73 13.96
CA LEU A 227 7.37 -2.41 15.33
C LEU A 227 5.86 -2.21 15.42
N ASN A 228 5.17 -3.18 16.03
CA ASN A 228 3.75 -3.01 16.37
C ASN A 228 3.62 -2.38 17.75
N LEU A 229 3.10 -1.16 17.79
CA LEU A 229 2.93 -0.38 19.01
C LEU A 229 1.45 -0.08 19.33
N VAL A 230 0.51 -0.71 18.63
CA VAL A 230 -0.93 -0.49 18.87
C VAL A 230 -1.31 -1.00 20.26
N GLY A 231 -1.93 -0.15 21.09
CA GLY A 231 -2.38 -0.53 22.43
C GLY A 231 -1.29 -0.47 23.51
N THR A 232 -0.10 0.09 23.22
CA THR A 232 0.97 0.30 24.20
C THR A 232 0.57 1.24 25.35
N ASN A 233 1.07 0.97 26.56
CA ASN A 233 1.15 1.91 27.68
C ASN A 233 2.53 2.60 27.82
N LEU A 234 3.33 2.66 26.74
CA LEU A 234 4.71 3.18 26.74
C LEU A 234 4.76 4.72 26.92
N LYS A 235 4.34 5.20 28.09
CA LYS A 235 4.15 6.64 28.41
C LYS A 235 5.45 7.43 28.40
N ALA A 236 6.59 6.80 28.69
CA ALA A 236 7.88 7.46 28.72
C ALA A 236 8.58 7.52 27.36
N LEU A 237 8.05 6.85 26.33
CA LEU A 237 8.70 6.77 25.03
C LEU A 237 8.79 8.16 24.40
N LYS A 238 9.97 8.49 23.89
CA LYS A 238 10.27 9.81 23.31
C LYS A 238 10.79 9.72 21.89
N ASN A 239 11.64 8.72 21.62
CA ASN A 239 12.32 8.60 20.34
C ASN A 239 12.33 7.17 19.84
N ILE A 240 12.08 7.01 18.55
CA ILE A 240 12.28 5.78 17.80
C ILE A 240 13.15 6.12 16.60
N LYS A 241 14.23 5.37 16.40
CA LYS A 241 15.03 5.41 15.17
C LYS A 241 15.01 4.04 14.53
N LEU A 242 14.67 4.00 13.26
CA LEU A 242 14.68 2.79 12.45
C LEU A 242 15.99 2.71 11.64
N GLY A 243 16.16 1.63 10.88
CA GLY A 243 17.42 1.24 10.26
C GLY A 243 17.55 1.71 8.82
N SER A 244 18.25 0.92 8.01
CA SER A 244 18.34 1.10 6.55
C SER A 244 17.44 0.14 5.75
N GLY A 245 16.61 -0.65 6.44
CA GLY A 245 15.69 -1.60 5.85
C GLY A 245 14.39 -0.92 5.40
N ASN A 246 13.48 -1.66 4.78
CA ASN A 246 12.12 -1.15 4.54
C ASN A 246 11.30 -1.41 5.79
N ASP A 247 11.30 -0.45 6.71
CA ASP A 247 10.80 -0.63 8.06
C ASP A 247 9.32 -0.23 8.17
N LYS A 248 8.64 -0.70 9.22
CA LYS A 248 7.22 -0.42 9.47
C LYS A 248 6.95 -0.18 10.95
N VAL A 249 6.28 0.91 11.29
CA VAL A 249 6.01 1.27 12.69
C VAL A 249 4.64 1.94 12.87
N ASN A 250 3.98 1.65 13.99
CA ASN A 250 2.81 2.44 14.41
C ASN A 250 3.24 3.76 15.05
N ALA A 251 2.62 4.86 14.63
CA ALA A 251 2.83 6.16 15.24
C ALA A 251 2.27 6.22 16.67
N ILE A 252 2.96 6.99 17.52
CA ILE A 252 2.54 7.31 18.89
C ILE A 252 2.62 8.83 19.06
N ALA A 253 1.58 9.44 19.65
CA ALA A 253 1.53 10.89 19.84
C ALA A 253 2.66 11.37 20.76
N GLY A 254 3.28 12.50 20.43
CA GLY A 254 4.39 13.10 21.18
C GLY A 254 5.73 12.35 21.10
N VAL A 255 5.84 11.32 20.27
CA VAL A 255 7.08 10.56 20.03
C VAL A 255 7.72 11.02 18.73
N THR A 256 9.03 11.29 18.75
CA THR A 256 9.81 11.51 17.54
C THR A 256 10.13 10.16 16.90
N ILE A 257 9.78 9.98 15.63
CA ILE A 257 10.01 8.73 14.91
C ILE A 257 10.75 9.04 13.61
N ASP A 258 11.91 8.42 13.46
CA ASP A 258 12.73 8.49 12.27
C ASP A 258 12.73 7.13 11.57
N GLY A 259 12.20 7.06 10.34
CA GLY A 259 12.20 5.83 9.54
C GLY A 259 13.60 5.39 9.09
N GLY A 260 14.57 6.30 9.10
CA GLY A 260 15.94 6.00 8.68
C GLY A 260 16.09 6.05 7.16
N ALA A 261 16.76 5.06 6.59
CA ALA A 261 16.91 4.94 5.14
C ALA A 261 16.13 3.72 4.66
N GLY A 262 15.64 3.75 3.42
CA GLY A 262 14.84 2.65 2.89
C GLY A 262 13.51 3.18 2.36
N ASN A 263 12.56 2.29 2.14
CA ASN A 263 11.17 2.65 1.88
C ASN A 263 10.35 2.34 3.13
N ASP A 264 10.27 3.31 4.04
CA ASP A 264 9.70 3.11 5.36
C ASP A 264 8.20 3.42 5.40
N THR A 265 7.46 2.68 6.22
CA THR A 265 6.01 2.80 6.36
C THR A 265 5.59 3.21 7.77
N LEU A 266 4.98 4.40 7.89
CA LEU A 266 4.33 4.87 9.11
C LEU A 266 2.85 4.49 9.13
N VAL A 267 2.37 3.93 10.25
CA VAL A 267 0.94 3.59 10.42
C VAL A 267 0.29 4.53 11.45
N LEU A 268 -0.65 5.36 10.98
CA LEU A 268 -1.47 6.28 11.77
C LEU A 268 -2.78 5.57 12.16
N ALA A 269 -2.75 4.84 13.27
CA ALA A 269 -3.87 4.02 13.73
C ALA A 269 -4.96 4.77 14.52
N GLU A 270 -4.65 5.98 15.02
CA GLU A 270 -5.55 6.75 15.87
C GLU A 270 -5.81 8.15 15.31
N ALA A 271 -7.07 8.60 15.30
CA ALA A 271 -7.46 9.89 14.73
C ALA A 271 -6.77 11.09 15.40
N ARG A 272 -6.40 10.97 16.69
CA ARG A 272 -5.68 12.04 17.40
C ARG A 272 -4.32 12.37 16.79
N LEU A 273 -3.70 11.45 16.04
CA LEU A 273 -2.39 11.64 15.40
C LEU A 273 -2.45 12.52 14.16
N LEU A 274 -3.65 12.80 13.64
CA LEU A 274 -3.88 13.56 12.41
C LEU A 274 -3.82 15.08 12.65
N ASN A 275 -2.87 15.54 13.48
CA ASN A 275 -2.66 16.94 13.80
C ASN A 275 -1.22 17.36 13.47
N GLU A 276 -1.03 18.64 13.15
CA GLU A 276 0.27 19.18 12.73
C GLU A 276 1.39 18.93 13.74
N LYS A 277 1.10 19.00 15.04
CA LYS A 277 2.11 18.83 16.09
C LYS A 277 2.68 17.42 16.05
N ASP A 278 1.84 16.39 16.00
CA ASP A 278 2.31 15.00 15.96
C ASP A 278 2.90 14.65 14.59
N LEU A 279 2.30 15.09 13.48
CA LEU A 279 2.85 14.82 12.15
C LEU A 279 4.25 15.40 11.95
N SER A 280 4.55 16.55 12.57
CA SER A 280 5.88 17.18 12.47
C SER A 280 7.00 16.43 13.18
N THR A 281 6.69 15.42 14.00
CA THR A 281 7.69 14.61 14.73
C THR A 281 8.05 13.32 14.00
N PHE A 282 7.48 13.06 12.82
CA PHE A 282 7.76 11.88 12.01
C PHE A 282 8.57 12.29 10.77
N THR A 283 9.70 11.63 10.55
CA THR A 283 10.64 11.95 9.45
C THR A 283 11.10 10.69 8.73
N ASN A 284 11.53 10.85 7.47
CA ASN A 284 12.06 9.77 6.62
C ASN A 284 11.08 8.61 6.46
N PHE A 285 9.88 8.91 5.95
CA PHE A 285 8.87 7.91 5.62
C PHE A 285 8.41 8.11 4.18
N GLU A 286 8.56 7.08 3.35
CA GLU A 286 8.12 7.07 1.95
C GLU A 286 6.67 6.59 1.82
N GLY A 287 6.14 5.91 2.84
CA GLY A 287 4.78 5.42 2.90
C GLY A 287 4.06 5.77 4.22
N VAL A 288 2.79 6.14 4.09
CA VAL A 288 1.89 6.38 5.22
C VAL A 288 0.63 5.55 5.06
N ILE A 289 0.22 4.85 6.11
CA ILE A 289 -1.09 4.16 6.18
C ILE A 289 -1.93 4.83 7.25
N VAL A 290 -3.09 5.34 6.89
CA VAL A 290 -4.09 5.85 7.83
C VAL A 290 -5.13 4.77 8.07
N GLU A 291 -5.17 4.23 9.29
CA GLU A 291 -6.19 3.26 9.70
C GLU A 291 -7.36 3.91 10.45
N ALA A 292 -7.21 5.15 10.91
CA ALA A 292 -8.27 5.87 11.61
C ALA A 292 -9.23 6.58 10.66
N ALA A 293 -10.53 6.54 10.97
CA ALA A 293 -11.52 7.38 10.30
C ALA A 293 -11.18 8.88 10.42
N ILE A 294 -11.36 9.62 9.32
CA ILE A 294 -11.18 11.08 9.26
C ILE A 294 -12.56 11.73 9.18
N SER A 295 -13.05 12.25 10.30
CA SER A 295 -14.45 12.65 10.45
C SER A 295 -14.77 14.07 10.01
N SER A 296 -13.79 14.99 10.02
CA SER A 296 -13.97 16.40 9.61
C SER A 296 -12.63 17.15 9.55
N GLY A 297 -12.64 18.37 8.99
CA GLY A 297 -11.51 19.31 9.05
C GLY A 297 -10.43 19.04 8.01
N THR A 298 -9.32 19.76 8.09
CA THR A 298 -8.20 19.62 7.14
C THR A 298 -7.03 18.90 7.81
N VAL A 299 -6.54 17.83 7.17
CA VAL A 299 -5.37 17.06 7.59
C VAL A 299 -4.27 17.21 6.54
N ASP A 300 -3.19 17.92 6.88
CA ASP A 300 -2.05 18.12 5.98
C ASP A 300 -1.00 17.01 6.15
N LEU A 301 -1.16 15.94 5.37
CA LEU A 301 -0.25 14.80 5.36
C LEU A 301 0.99 15.07 4.49
N GLY A 302 0.91 15.97 3.50
CA GLY A 302 2.06 16.36 2.67
C GLY A 302 3.26 16.91 3.45
N LYS A 303 3.08 17.33 4.71
CA LYS A 303 4.21 17.71 5.59
C LYS A 303 5.20 16.58 5.87
N LEU A 304 4.79 15.33 5.71
CA LEU A 304 5.65 14.17 5.91
C LEU A 304 6.57 13.88 4.72
N GLY A 305 6.26 14.41 3.52
CA GLY A 305 7.09 14.21 2.32
C GLY A 305 7.08 12.79 1.75
N PHE A 306 6.04 11.99 2.01
CA PHE A 306 5.94 10.62 1.51
C PHE A 306 5.56 10.56 0.03
N SER A 307 5.78 9.39 -0.57
CA SER A 307 5.40 9.08 -1.96
C SER A 307 4.13 8.23 -2.07
N SER A 308 3.74 7.53 -0.99
CA SER A 308 2.55 6.66 -0.97
C SER A 308 1.67 6.87 0.26
N LEU A 309 0.35 6.88 0.04
CA LEU A 309 -0.68 7.00 1.08
C LEU A 309 -1.68 5.86 0.95
N GLY A 310 -1.78 5.02 1.98
CA GLY A 310 -2.83 4.03 2.14
C GLY A 310 -3.95 4.53 3.05
N LEU A 311 -5.20 4.49 2.60
CA LEU A 311 -6.39 4.85 3.39
C LEU A 311 -7.23 3.59 3.65
N LYS A 312 -7.35 3.16 4.91
CA LYS A 312 -8.04 1.90 5.26
C LYS A 312 -9.48 2.13 5.76
N ASP A 313 -9.74 3.25 6.43
CA ASP A 313 -11.05 3.59 7.00
C ASP A 313 -11.70 4.77 6.24
N SER A 314 -12.94 5.05 6.57
CA SER A 314 -13.78 6.10 6.00
C SER A 314 -13.23 7.52 6.17
N VAL A 315 -13.49 8.35 5.16
CA VAL A 315 -13.21 9.78 5.18
C VAL A 315 -14.51 10.51 4.87
N SER A 316 -14.94 11.33 5.83
CA SER A 316 -16.17 12.12 5.79
C SER A 316 -16.15 13.18 4.70
N SER A 317 -17.30 13.50 4.12
CA SER A 317 -17.48 14.58 3.13
C SER A 317 -17.09 15.98 3.59
N THR A 318 -16.90 16.17 4.90
CA THR A 318 -16.44 17.44 5.51
C THR A 318 -14.96 17.44 5.87
N ALA A 319 -14.24 16.34 5.62
CA ALA A 319 -12.80 16.25 5.79
C ALA A 319 -12.08 16.61 4.49
N VAL A 320 -10.87 17.15 4.59
CA VAL A 320 -9.97 17.42 3.46
C VAL A 320 -8.58 16.91 3.79
N ILE A 321 -8.04 16.02 2.97
CA ILE A 321 -6.66 15.55 3.09
C ILE A 321 -5.79 16.34 2.12
N THR A 322 -4.66 16.87 2.58
CA THR A 322 -3.65 17.50 1.72
C THR A 322 -2.44 16.58 1.56
N VAL A 323 -2.00 16.37 0.32
CA VAL A 323 -0.81 15.55 -0.04
C VAL A 323 0.10 16.31 -1.00
N ASP A 324 1.35 15.89 -1.16
CA ASP A 324 2.26 16.47 -2.16
C ASP A 324 1.96 15.94 -3.59
N SER A 325 2.26 16.74 -4.61
CA SER A 325 2.12 16.33 -6.02
C SER A 325 2.95 15.09 -6.33
N GLY A 326 2.37 14.13 -7.06
CA GLY A 326 3.00 12.85 -7.39
C GLY A 326 2.78 11.74 -6.36
N THR A 327 2.21 12.06 -5.19
CA THR A 327 1.78 11.06 -4.20
C THR A 327 0.83 10.04 -4.83
N THR A 328 1.08 8.75 -4.59
CA THR A 328 0.15 7.67 -4.95
C THR A 328 -0.76 7.34 -3.78
N ILE A 329 -2.07 7.48 -3.99
CA ILE A 329 -3.09 7.18 -2.99
C ILE A 329 -3.72 5.82 -3.32
N SER A 330 -3.72 4.92 -2.34
CA SER A 330 -4.33 3.60 -2.42
C SER A 330 -5.42 3.48 -1.35
N PHE A 331 -6.58 2.95 -1.73
CA PHE A 331 -7.68 2.70 -0.81
C PHE A 331 -7.63 1.23 -0.39
N LEU A 332 -7.32 0.97 0.88
CA LEU A 332 -6.94 -0.34 1.43
C LEU A 332 -8.06 -1.00 2.27
N ALA A 333 -9.32 -0.61 2.06
CA ALA A 333 -10.43 -0.90 2.98
C ALA A 333 -10.95 -2.35 2.92
N ASP A 334 -11.31 -2.97 4.06
CA ASP A 334 -11.84 -4.36 4.14
C ASP A 334 -13.30 -4.59 3.67
N GLY A 335 -13.78 -3.79 2.71
CA GLY A 335 -15.14 -3.93 2.15
C GLY A 335 -16.23 -3.03 2.73
N LYS A 336 -15.89 -2.00 3.54
CA LYS A 336 -16.88 -1.08 4.15
C LYS A 336 -16.65 0.43 4.00
N SER A 337 -15.51 0.91 3.54
CA SER A 337 -15.18 2.34 3.64
C SER A 337 -15.66 3.12 2.41
N ILE A 338 -16.66 3.98 2.60
CA ILE A 338 -17.01 5.05 1.64
C ILE A 338 -16.03 6.20 1.89
N TYR A 339 -15.29 6.62 0.88
CA TYR A 339 -14.55 7.89 0.92
C TYR A 339 -15.42 8.95 0.27
N GLU A 340 -15.92 9.89 1.07
CA GLU A 340 -16.73 11.03 0.59
C GLU A 340 -15.97 12.36 0.71
N GLY A 341 -14.79 12.33 1.32
CA GLY A 341 -14.03 13.53 1.68
C GLY A 341 -13.37 14.25 0.52
N GLY A 342 -12.81 15.41 0.86
CA GLY A 342 -12.01 16.19 -0.06
C GLY A 342 -10.56 15.71 -0.14
N LEU A 343 -9.97 15.79 -1.33
CA LEU A 343 -8.53 15.61 -1.53
C LEU A 343 -7.95 16.88 -2.16
N LEU A 344 -6.86 17.38 -1.57
CA LEU A 344 -6.13 18.56 -2.02
C LEU A 344 -4.67 18.18 -2.30
N VAL A 345 -4.10 18.67 -3.41
CA VAL A 345 -2.69 18.49 -3.75
C VAL A 345 -1.93 19.80 -3.51
N LYS A 346 -0.91 19.75 -2.66
CA LYS A 346 -0.05 20.89 -2.27
C LYS A 346 0.84 21.32 -3.43
N GLY A 347 1.12 22.62 -3.51
CA GLY A 347 1.97 23.19 -4.56
C GLY A 347 1.23 23.59 -5.84
N ALA A 348 -0.09 23.37 -5.91
CA ALA A 348 -0.95 23.75 -7.02
C ALA A 348 -1.10 25.27 -7.24
N ALA A 349 -0.25 26.11 -6.66
CA ALA A 349 -0.31 27.56 -6.87
C ALA A 349 0.92 28.16 -7.55
N ALA A 350 1.96 27.36 -7.84
CA ALA A 350 3.26 27.87 -8.31
C ALA A 350 4.02 26.97 -9.31
N ALA A 351 3.54 25.77 -9.66
CA ALA A 351 4.25 24.85 -10.55
C ALA A 351 3.39 24.51 -11.78
N ALA A 352 4.01 24.49 -12.96
CA ALA A 352 3.30 24.38 -14.24
C ALA A 352 2.58 23.04 -14.47
N ASP A 353 2.92 21.97 -13.72
CA ASP A 353 2.31 20.65 -13.83
C ASP A 353 2.20 19.97 -12.45
N THR A 354 0.99 19.82 -11.89
CA THR A 354 0.76 18.94 -10.73
C THR A 354 0.08 17.65 -11.14
N THR A 355 0.44 16.55 -10.47
CA THR A 355 -0.03 15.19 -10.76
C THR A 355 -0.65 14.56 -9.53
N LEU A 356 -1.79 13.91 -9.72
CA LEU A 356 -2.44 13.07 -8.71
C LEU A 356 -2.44 11.62 -9.18
N ASN A 357 -1.91 10.71 -8.37
CA ASN A 357 -1.91 9.28 -8.65
C ASN A 357 -2.88 8.57 -7.71
N ILE A 358 -3.83 7.81 -8.26
CA ILE A 358 -4.82 7.03 -7.53
C ILE A 358 -4.74 5.57 -7.98
N THR A 359 -4.65 4.65 -7.03
CA THR A 359 -4.80 3.21 -7.26
C THR A 359 -6.08 2.72 -6.62
N LEU A 360 -6.89 2.03 -7.41
CA LEU A 360 -8.12 1.35 -7.00
C LEU A 360 -7.87 -0.15 -7.11
N ASP A 361 -7.96 -0.88 -6.00
CA ASP A 361 -7.85 -2.34 -5.99
C ASP A 361 -9.22 -2.94 -5.66
N GLY A 362 -9.85 -3.57 -6.65
CA GLY A 362 -11.23 -4.07 -6.59
C GLY A 362 -11.39 -5.32 -5.73
N SER A 363 -10.28 -5.97 -5.33
CA SER A 363 -10.32 -7.14 -4.46
C SER A 363 -10.85 -6.85 -3.06
N GLU A 364 -10.96 -5.58 -2.67
CA GLU A 364 -11.30 -5.15 -1.31
C GLU A 364 -12.54 -4.21 -1.26
N LEU A 365 -13.14 -3.84 -2.40
CA LEU A 365 -14.22 -2.83 -2.45
C LEU A 365 -15.56 -3.41 -2.94
N THR A 366 -16.41 -3.87 -2.03
CA THR A 366 -17.79 -4.35 -2.34
C THR A 366 -18.73 -3.26 -2.89
N ASN A 367 -18.32 -1.99 -2.82
CA ASN A 367 -18.94 -0.82 -3.44
C ASN A 367 -17.82 0.22 -3.58
N ALA A 368 -16.87 0.02 -4.50
CA ALA A 368 -15.84 1.02 -4.82
C ALA A 368 -16.53 2.32 -5.25
N LYS A 369 -16.86 3.19 -4.32
CA LYS A 369 -17.30 4.54 -4.59
C LYS A 369 -16.31 5.42 -3.88
N LEU A 370 -15.24 5.76 -4.58
CA LEU A 370 -14.48 6.95 -4.22
C LEU A 370 -15.35 8.13 -4.66
N ASP A 371 -16.03 8.79 -3.72
CA ASP A 371 -16.74 10.06 -3.90
C ASP A 371 -15.79 11.17 -3.44
N ALA A 372 -14.66 11.31 -4.14
CA ALA A 372 -13.65 12.28 -3.75
C ALA A 372 -14.04 13.68 -4.25
N THR A 373 -14.13 14.63 -3.33
CA THR A 373 -14.15 16.06 -3.65
C THR A 373 -12.72 16.52 -3.90
N ILE A 374 -12.23 16.48 -5.14
CA ILE A 374 -10.90 17.00 -5.43
C ILE A 374 -11.01 18.53 -5.54
N SER A 375 -10.79 19.22 -4.43
CA SER A 375 -10.97 20.68 -4.28
C SER A 375 -9.63 21.38 -4.20
N GLY A 376 -9.54 22.61 -4.73
CA GLY A 376 -8.28 23.39 -4.72
C GLY A 376 -7.25 22.92 -5.74
N ILE A 377 -7.70 22.24 -6.80
CA ILE A 377 -6.91 21.99 -8.01
C ILE A 377 -6.74 23.32 -8.73
N LYS A 378 -5.69 24.07 -8.39
CA LYS A 378 -5.30 25.21 -9.21
C LYS A 378 -4.40 24.79 -10.39
N ASP A 379 -3.69 23.63 -10.31
CA ASP A 379 -2.72 23.17 -11.32
C ASP A 379 -2.69 21.61 -11.57
N VAL A 380 -3.70 20.79 -11.19
CA VAL A 380 -3.65 19.31 -11.50
C VAL A 380 -3.96 19.10 -12.96
N ASN A 381 -2.88 18.96 -13.71
CA ASN A 381 -2.90 18.73 -15.14
C ASN A 381 -3.10 17.25 -15.46
N ILE A 382 -2.73 16.36 -14.52
CA ILE A 382 -2.74 14.91 -14.75
C ILE A 382 -3.32 14.18 -13.55
N ILE A 383 -4.40 13.43 -13.77
CA ILE A 383 -4.92 12.43 -12.84
C ILE A 383 -4.59 11.05 -13.43
N ASN A 384 -3.79 10.25 -12.74
CA ASN A 384 -3.53 8.87 -13.12
C ASN A 384 -4.36 7.93 -12.27
N LEU A 385 -5.19 7.12 -12.91
CA LEU A 385 -6.03 6.11 -12.28
C LEU A 385 -5.49 4.74 -12.68
N ASN A 386 -5.17 3.91 -11.68
CA ASN A 386 -4.77 2.52 -11.89
C ASN A 386 -5.80 1.60 -11.25
N SER A 387 -6.58 0.90 -12.08
CA SER A 387 -7.71 0.04 -11.68
C SER A 387 -7.29 -1.43 -11.72
N ILE A 388 -7.09 -2.03 -10.55
CA ILE A 388 -6.54 -3.37 -10.40
C ILE A 388 -7.63 -4.35 -9.96
N ASP A 389 -7.71 -5.50 -10.63
CA ASP A 389 -8.33 -6.72 -10.13
C ASP A 389 -7.21 -7.71 -9.77
N SER A 390 -7.05 -8.00 -8.48
CA SER A 390 -6.05 -8.95 -7.98
C SER A 390 -6.53 -10.42 -7.99
N GLY A 391 -7.74 -10.69 -8.49
CA GLY A 391 -8.22 -12.03 -8.87
C GLY A 391 -9.05 -12.77 -7.82
N ASP A 392 -9.58 -12.10 -6.79
CA ASP A 392 -10.28 -12.75 -5.65
C ASP A 392 -11.81 -12.57 -5.63
N LYS A 393 -12.45 -11.88 -6.60
CA LYS A 393 -13.91 -11.61 -6.57
C LYS A 393 -14.59 -11.66 -7.95
N THR A 394 -15.91 -11.87 -7.92
CA THR A 394 -16.78 -11.84 -9.10
C THR A 394 -16.85 -10.42 -9.68
N LEU A 395 -16.29 -10.24 -10.88
CA LEU A 395 -16.21 -9.02 -11.70
C LEU A 395 -17.44 -8.09 -11.60
N THR A 396 -17.45 -7.15 -10.65
CA THR A 396 -18.38 -6.01 -10.65
C THR A 396 -17.73 -4.70 -11.10
N GLY A 397 -16.40 -4.69 -11.32
CA GLY A 397 -15.62 -3.52 -11.71
C GLY A 397 -15.37 -2.54 -10.57
N ASN A 398 -14.29 -1.77 -10.69
CA ASN A 398 -13.99 -0.61 -9.87
C ASN A 398 -14.84 0.57 -10.33
N LYS A 399 -15.34 1.36 -9.38
CA LYS A 399 -16.05 2.61 -9.66
C LYS A 399 -15.35 3.79 -8.98
N LEU A 400 -15.22 4.87 -9.73
CA LEU A 400 -14.67 6.13 -9.29
C LEU A 400 -15.66 7.26 -9.60
N THR A 401 -16.01 8.02 -8.56
CA THR A 401 -16.82 9.23 -8.68
C THR A 401 -15.97 10.44 -8.33
N ILE A 402 -15.61 11.25 -9.32
CA ILE A 402 -14.99 12.55 -9.08
C ILE A 402 -16.11 13.58 -8.94
N SER A 403 -16.64 13.73 -7.72
CA SER A 403 -17.82 14.57 -7.45
C SER A 403 -17.57 16.07 -7.51
N LYS A 404 -16.30 16.49 -7.50
CA LYS A 404 -15.91 17.89 -7.69
C LYS A 404 -14.51 17.99 -8.31
N LEU A 405 -14.36 18.78 -9.37
CA LEU A 405 -13.09 19.37 -9.81
C LEU A 405 -13.25 20.90 -9.75
N ASP A 406 -12.78 21.54 -8.70
CA ASP A 406 -12.87 23.00 -8.56
C ASP A 406 -11.58 23.70 -9.01
N TYR A 407 -11.71 24.58 -10.01
CA TYR A 407 -10.68 25.52 -10.44
C TYR A 407 -10.97 26.91 -9.87
N THR A 408 -10.12 27.42 -8.98
CA THR A 408 -10.41 28.65 -8.21
C THR A 408 -9.92 29.95 -8.84
N ASP A 409 -9.20 29.92 -9.97
CA ASP A 409 -8.79 31.15 -10.67
C ASP A 409 -9.73 31.44 -11.85
N ASN A 410 -10.83 32.14 -11.58
CA ASN A 410 -11.75 32.57 -12.63
C ASN A 410 -11.21 33.73 -13.49
N THR A 411 -9.96 34.18 -13.26
CA THR A 411 -9.36 35.34 -13.95
C THR A 411 -8.29 34.98 -14.98
N ASP A 412 -7.74 33.76 -14.97
CA ASP A 412 -6.76 33.33 -15.96
C ASP A 412 -7.44 32.74 -17.21
N SER A 413 -7.16 33.34 -18.36
CA SER A 413 -7.60 32.86 -19.68
C SER A 413 -6.88 31.57 -20.09
N LYS A 414 -5.89 31.12 -19.31
CA LYS A 414 -5.15 29.87 -19.46
C LYS A 414 -5.65 28.81 -18.47
N LYS A 415 -6.91 28.37 -18.59
CA LYS A 415 -7.33 27.11 -17.96
C LYS A 415 -6.42 25.99 -18.50
N ALA A 416 -5.40 25.58 -17.75
CA ALA A 416 -4.60 24.41 -18.07
C ALA A 416 -5.57 23.22 -18.21
N GLY A 417 -5.54 22.54 -19.34
CA GLY A 417 -6.43 21.42 -19.60
C GLY A 417 -6.07 20.23 -18.71
N THR A 418 -7.03 19.72 -17.93
CA THR A 418 -6.82 18.49 -17.17
C THR A 418 -6.89 17.27 -18.09
N VAL A 419 -5.91 16.39 -17.95
CA VAL A 419 -5.83 15.07 -18.55
C VAL A 419 -6.12 14.03 -17.46
N ILE A 420 -7.02 13.09 -17.74
CA ILE A 420 -7.29 11.94 -16.88
C ILE A 420 -6.78 10.70 -17.62
N ASN A 421 -5.72 10.07 -17.13
CA ASN A 421 -5.22 8.81 -17.65
C ASN A 421 -5.79 7.65 -16.82
N ILE A 422 -6.25 6.60 -17.49
CA ILE A 422 -6.85 5.41 -16.87
C ILE A 422 -6.11 4.17 -17.39
N THR A 423 -5.64 3.36 -16.45
CA THR A 423 -4.83 2.17 -16.70
C THR A 423 -5.30 1.04 -15.79
N GLY A 424 -4.80 -0.18 -16.02
CA GLY A 424 -5.04 -1.33 -15.17
C GLY A 424 -5.88 -2.40 -15.88
N ASN A 425 -6.31 -3.41 -15.13
CA ASN A 425 -6.94 -4.61 -15.68
C ASN A 425 -8.42 -4.80 -15.28
N ASP A 426 -8.97 -3.95 -14.40
CA ASP A 426 -10.38 -4.04 -13.99
C ASP A 426 -11.28 -3.07 -14.76
N LYS A 427 -12.56 -3.40 -14.86
CA LYS A 427 -13.61 -2.50 -15.35
C LYS A 427 -13.59 -1.22 -14.54
N THR A 428 -13.73 -0.07 -15.20
CA THR A 428 -13.72 1.23 -14.52
C THR A 428 -14.95 2.05 -14.89
N GLU A 429 -15.77 2.40 -13.91
CA GLU A 429 -16.81 3.43 -14.07
C GLU A 429 -16.26 4.79 -13.60
N LEU A 430 -16.25 5.80 -14.48
CA LEU A 430 -15.85 7.16 -14.18
C LEU A 430 -17.08 8.09 -14.20
N ALA A 431 -17.43 8.65 -13.05
CA ALA A 431 -18.39 9.75 -12.95
C ALA A 431 -17.67 11.08 -12.70
N LEU A 432 -18.08 12.13 -13.41
CA LEU A 432 -17.45 13.44 -13.39
C LEU A 432 -18.37 14.51 -12.77
N ALA A 433 -17.77 15.55 -12.17
CA ALA A 433 -18.48 16.69 -11.61
C ALA A 433 -19.00 17.65 -12.70
N ALA A 434 -19.99 18.47 -12.38
CA ALA A 434 -20.54 19.49 -13.30
C ALA A 434 -19.52 20.53 -13.78
N THR A 435 -18.47 20.77 -13.00
CA THR A 435 -17.36 21.67 -13.32
C THR A 435 -16.34 21.07 -14.30
N SER A 436 -16.40 19.76 -14.57
CA SER A 436 -15.43 19.08 -15.45
C SER A 436 -15.46 19.60 -16.89
N LYS A 437 -16.63 20.04 -17.37
CA LYS A 437 -16.84 20.61 -18.71
C LYS A 437 -16.05 21.88 -18.99
N ASP A 438 -15.49 22.49 -17.97
CA ASP A 438 -14.71 23.71 -18.08
C ASP A 438 -13.21 23.46 -18.22
N VAL A 439 -12.73 22.29 -17.81
CA VAL A 439 -11.30 22.03 -17.53
C VAL A 439 -10.76 20.73 -18.12
N VAL A 440 -11.55 19.66 -18.20
CA VAL A 440 -11.07 18.36 -18.67
C VAL A 440 -10.96 18.36 -20.19
N THR A 441 -9.73 18.34 -20.70
CA THR A 441 -9.42 18.32 -22.14
C THR A 441 -9.20 16.93 -22.69
N LYS A 442 -8.86 15.96 -21.83
CA LYS A 442 -8.61 14.59 -22.27
C LYS A 442 -8.99 13.57 -21.18
N VAL A 443 -9.68 12.52 -21.59
CA VAL A 443 -9.77 11.26 -20.85
C VAL A 443 -9.08 10.21 -21.72
N ASP A 444 -8.06 9.54 -21.19
CA ASP A 444 -7.26 8.56 -21.91
C ASP A 444 -7.31 7.22 -21.18
N ALA A 445 -8.17 6.31 -21.62
CA ALA A 445 -8.24 4.96 -21.12
C ALA A 445 -7.51 3.95 -22.01
N GLY A 446 -6.71 4.36 -23.01
CA GLY A 446 -6.15 3.44 -24.01
C GLY A 446 -5.25 2.31 -23.47
N ALA A 447 -4.85 2.38 -22.21
CA ALA A 447 -4.08 1.35 -21.50
C ALA A 447 -4.89 0.59 -20.44
N LEU A 448 -6.21 0.77 -20.38
CA LEU A 448 -7.14 0.04 -19.52
C LEU A 448 -7.60 -1.25 -20.21
N GLU A 449 -7.36 -2.42 -19.61
CA GLU A 449 -7.79 -3.71 -20.18
C GLU A 449 -9.25 -4.06 -19.84
N GLY A 450 -9.81 -3.52 -18.73
CA GLY A 450 -11.13 -3.93 -18.22
C GLY A 450 -12.34 -3.26 -18.87
N GLY A 451 -12.16 -2.19 -19.65
CA GLY A 451 -13.25 -1.39 -20.24
C GLY A 451 -13.71 -0.22 -19.34
N LEU A 452 -14.06 0.90 -19.97
CA LEU A 452 -14.45 2.18 -19.37
C LEU A 452 -15.96 2.38 -19.50
N THR A 453 -16.65 2.66 -18.39
CA THR A 453 -18.00 3.23 -18.40
C THR A 453 -17.94 4.70 -17.98
N ILE A 454 -18.48 5.61 -18.79
CA ILE A 454 -18.51 7.04 -18.49
C ILE A 454 -19.81 7.67 -19.00
N ASP A 455 -20.47 8.43 -18.13
CA ASP A 455 -21.71 9.15 -18.45
C ASP A 455 -21.47 10.66 -18.43
N LEU A 456 -21.45 11.24 -19.64
CA LEU A 456 -21.27 12.66 -19.91
C LEU A 456 -22.60 13.38 -20.14
N SER A 457 -23.75 12.73 -19.92
CA SER A 457 -25.07 13.29 -20.25
C SER A 457 -25.47 14.48 -19.38
N ILE A 458 -25.00 14.49 -18.12
CA ILE A 458 -25.23 15.58 -17.15
C ILE A 458 -23.99 16.48 -17.08
N ASN A 459 -22.81 15.86 -17.03
CA ASN A 459 -21.53 16.51 -16.77
C ASN A 459 -20.56 16.21 -17.92
N GLY A 460 -20.48 17.12 -18.89
CA GLY A 460 -19.64 16.95 -20.09
C GLY A 460 -18.14 17.19 -19.85
N LEU A 461 -17.35 17.03 -20.93
CA LEU A 461 -15.95 17.45 -21.00
C LEU A 461 -15.85 18.85 -21.65
N LYS A 462 -14.64 19.42 -21.67
CA LYS A 462 -14.39 20.67 -22.38
C LYS A 462 -14.69 20.51 -23.87
N ASN A 463 -15.27 21.52 -24.50
CA ASN A 463 -15.49 21.51 -25.94
C ASN A 463 -14.17 21.24 -26.70
N GLY A 464 -14.19 20.27 -27.61
CA GLY A 464 -13.02 19.75 -28.33
C GLY A 464 -12.17 18.75 -27.54
N ALA A 465 -12.59 18.32 -26.35
CA ALA A 465 -11.87 17.31 -25.58
C ALA A 465 -11.84 15.96 -26.30
N THR A 466 -10.78 15.18 -26.04
CA THR A 466 -10.65 13.81 -26.55
C THR A 466 -10.93 12.80 -25.44
N LEU A 467 -11.73 11.80 -25.73
CA LEU A 467 -11.97 10.64 -24.88
C LEU A 467 -11.49 9.41 -25.65
N ILE A 468 -10.45 8.75 -25.14
CA ILE A 468 -9.94 7.49 -25.69
C ILE A 468 -10.47 6.36 -24.83
N GLY A 469 -11.13 5.39 -25.47
CA GLY A 469 -11.62 4.16 -24.87
C GLY A 469 -10.52 3.24 -24.32
N GLY A 470 -10.92 2.23 -23.57
CA GLY A 470 -10.09 1.11 -23.14
C GLY A 470 -9.88 0.08 -24.25
N LYS A 471 -9.24 -1.04 -23.89
CA LYS A 471 -9.12 -2.23 -24.74
C LYS A 471 -10.23 -3.26 -24.49
N GLY A 472 -10.92 -3.13 -23.37
CA GLY A 472 -12.10 -3.90 -23.02
C GLY A 472 -13.36 -3.12 -23.39
N ASP A 473 -14.51 -3.77 -23.39
CA ASP A 473 -15.78 -3.18 -23.83
C ASP A 473 -16.14 -1.88 -23.08
N ASP A 474 -16.14 -0.76 -23.81
CA ASP A 474 -16.46 0.55 -23.27
C ASP A 474 -17.95 0.92 -23.41
N ILE A 475 -18.45 1.74 -22.48
CA ILE A 475 -19.77 2.36 -22.53
C ILE A 475 -19.64 3.86 -22.31
N ILE A 476 -19.79 4.63 -23.37
CA ILE A 476 -19.64 6.09 -23.36
C ILE A 476 -21.00 6.72 -23.63
N THR A 477 -21.61 7.33 -22.61
CA THR A 477 -22.88 8.05 -22.77
C THR A 477 -22.59 9.53 -22.96
N ILE A 478 -23.13 10.11 -24.03
CA ILE A 478 -23.05 11.53 -24.33
C ILE A 478 -24.44 12.15 -24.38
N LYS A 479 -24.52 13.42 -24.01
CA LYS A 479 -25.64 14.28 -24.37
C LYS A 479 -25.11 15.41 -25.23
N ASP A 480 -25.54 15.45 -26.47
CA ASP A 480 -25.28 16.57 -27.35
C ASP A 480 -26.15 17.75 -26.88
N THR A 481 -25.53 18.66 -26.13
CA THR A 481 -26.04 20.01 -25.96
C THR A 481 -25.05 20.93 -26.65
N ALA A 482 -25.54 21.85 -27.49
CA ALA A 482 -24.83 22.67 -28.49
C ALA A 482 -23.49 23.35 -28.16
N ILE A 483 -22.96 23.18 -26.96
CA ILE A 483 -21.84 23.94 -26.41
C ILE A 483 -20.58 23.07 -26.23
N ASN A 484 -20.68 21.73 -26.11
CA ASN A 484 -19.54 20.86 -25.78
C ASN A 484 -19.45 19.59 -26.65
N ASN A 485 -18.86 19.71 -27.84
CA ASN A 485 -18.54 18.56 -28.69
C ASN A 485 -17.28 17.87 -28.19
N ILE A 486 -17.20 16.55 -28.33
CA ILE A 486 -16.00 15.78 -27.99
C ILE A 486 -15.57 14.88 -29.15
N ILE A 487 -14.32 14.48 -29.12
CA ILE A 487 -13.77 13.43 -29.98
C ILE A 487 -13.73 12.16 -29.14
N ILE A 488 -14.42 11.12 -29.58
CA ILE A 488 -14.37 9.77 -29.01
C ILE A 488 -13.46 8.95 -29.91
N ASP A 489 -12.48 8.26 -29.32
CA ASP A 489 -11.53 7.42 -30.03
C ASP A 489 -11.58 6.00 -29.45
N LEU A 490 -12.10 5.07 -30.26
CA LEU A 490 -12.27 3.65 -29.92
C LEU A 490 -11.14 2.78 -30.49
N SER A 491 -10.05 3.39 -30.96
CA SER A 491 -8.95 2.66 -31.63
C SER A 491 -8.16 1.71 -30.71
N ALA A 492 -8.39 1.76 -29.40
CA ALA A 492 -7.81 0.82 -28.44
C ALA A 492 -8.42 -0.59 -28.52
N GLY A 493 -9.62 -0.73 -29.10
CA GLY A 493 -10.32 -2.00 -29.31
C GLY A 493 -11.29 -2.35 -28.17
N GLY A 494 -12.09 -3.39 -28.36
CA GLY A 494 -13.23 -3.70 -27.47
C GLY A 494 -14.49 -3.90 -28.30
N SER A 495 -15.60 -4.29 -27.67
CA SER A 495 -16.94 -4.18 -28.26
C SER A 495 -17.65 -2.96 -27.69
N ASP A 496 -17.37 -1.79 -28.23
CA ASP A 496 -17.68 -0.52 -27.57
C ASP A 496 -19.10 -0.05 -27.86
N THR A 497 -19.68 0.72 -26.94
CA THR A 497 -21.01 1.30 -27.08
C THR A 497 -21.00 2.79 -26.79
N VAL A 498 -21.28 3.60 -27.81
CA VAL A 498 -21.53 5.04 -27.65
C VAL A 498 -23.04 5.27 -27.55
N LYS A 499 -23.50 5.73 -26.39
CA LYS A 499 -24.92 6.03 -26.13
C LYS A 499 -25.19 7.52 -26.27
N MET A 500 -26.33 7.85 -26.85
CA MET A 500 -26.78 9.21 -27.11
C MET A 500 -28.19 9.41 -26.56
N ASP A 501 -28.37 10.29 -25.57
CA ASP A 501 -29.68 10.58 -24.94
C ASP A 501 -30.34 11.84 -25.56
N ALA A 502 -31.52 11.69 -26.17
CA ALA A 502 -32.22 12.73 -26.92
C ALA A 502 -33.28 13.54 -26.17
N ALA A 503 -33.23 13.65 -24.83
CA ALA A 503 -34.26 14.40 -24.09
C ALA A 503 -34.44 15.89 -24.48
N SER A 504 -33.64 16.46 -25.39
CA SER A 504 -33.82 17.86 -25.84
C SER A 504 -33.34 18.18 -27.27
N GLY A 505 -33.18 17.19 -28.14
CA GLY A 505 -32.68 17.40 -29.51
C GLY A 505 -31.17 17.51 -29.62
N PHE A 506 -30.61 16.89 -30.65
CA PHE A 506 -29.20 17.03 -30.99
C PHE A 506 -29.02 18.32 -31.80
N THR A 507 -27.79 18.83 -31.86
CA THR A 507 -27.55 20.14 -32.44
C THR A 507 -26.54 20.09 -33.58
N ASN A 508 -26.41 21.16 -34.37
CA ASN A 508 -25.48 21.23 -35.50
C ASN A 508 -23.98 21.20 -35.10
N SER A 509 -23.72 21.03 -33.81
CA SER A 509 -22.45 20.76 -33.16
C SER A 509 -22.44 19.27 -32.81
N TYR A 510 -21.56 18.48 -33.44
CA TYR A 510 -21.57 17.02 -33.30
C TYR A 510 -20.27 16.48 -32.70
N SER A 511 -20.38 15.42 -31.90
CA SER A 511 -19.24 14.59 -31.50
C SER A 511 -18.77 13.73 -32.67
N VAL A 512 -17.47 13.42 -32.67
CA VAL A 512 -16.83 12.57 -33.68
C VAL A 512 -16.43 11.27 -33.03
N VAL A 513 -16.77 10.14 -33.64
CA VAL A 513 -16.31 8.81 -33.23
C VAL A 513 -15.26 8.33 -34.22
N ASN A 514 -14.04 8.15 -33.74
CA ASN A 514 -12.93 7.54 -34.46
C ASN A 514 -12.81 6.06 -34.08
N GLY A 515 -12.28 5.24 -34.99
CA GLY A 515 -11.96 3.85 -34.71
C GLY A 515 -13.14 2.89 -34.65
N PHE A 516 -14.33 3.30 -35.11
CA PHE A 516 -15.55 2.48 -35.08
C PHE A 516 -15.37 1.16 -35.84
N GLY A 517 -15.34 0.06 -35.09
CA GLY A 517 -15.10 -1.30 -35.54
C GLY A 517 -16.37 -2.11 -35.78
N LYS A 518 -16.20 -3.38 -36.18
CA LYS A 518 -17.31 -4.30 -36.50
C LYS A 518 -18.21 -4.60 -35.30
N ASP A 519 -17.63 -4.68 -34.11
CA ASP A 519 -18.33 -5.08 -32.89
C ASP A 519 -18.87 -3.89 -32.09
N ASP A 520 -18.57 -2.66 -32.54
CA ASP A 520 -18.99 -1.41 -31.91
C ASP A 520 -20.44 -1.06 -32.24
N LYS A 521 -21.06 -0.28 -31.34
CA LYS A 521 -22.46 0.12 -31.41
C LYS A 521 -22.63 1.61 -31.15
N ILE A 522 -23.55 2.22 -31.89
CA ILE A 522 -24.15 3.50 -31.51
C ILE A 522 -25.57 3.21 -30.99
N GLU A 523 -25.84 3.54 -29.74
CA GLU A 523 -27.20 3.51 -29.18
C GLU A 523 -27.79 4.91 -29.17
N ILE A 524 -28.80 5.15 -30.01
CA ILE A 524 -29.53 6.42 -30.02
C ILE A 524 -30.85 6.21 -29.28
N ILE A 525 -30.99 6.88 -28.13
CA ILE A 525 -32.25 6.98 -27.39
C ILE A 525 -32.95 8.23 -27.90
N VAL A 526 -34.11 8.08 -28.52
CA VAL A 526 -34.83 9.15 -29.21
C VAL A 526 -36.11 9.57 -28.48
N ALA A 527 -36.63 10.76 -28.80
CA ALA A 527 -37.83 11.30 -28.14
C ALA A 527 -39.14 10.62 -28.60
N HIS A 528 -39.18 10.08 -29.81
CA HIS A 528 -40.35 9.42 -30.40
C HIS A 528 -40.04 7.96 -30.73
N ALA A 529 -41.08 7.12 -30.89
CA ALA A 529 -40.86 5.73 -31.24
C ALA A 529 -40.17 5.60 -32.62
N ILE A 530 -39.30 4.60 -32.77
CA ILE A 530 -38.68 4.22 -34.03
C ILE A 530 -39.49 3.07 -34.61
N ASN A 531 -39.91 3.20 -35.87
CA ASN A 531 -40.76 2.21 -36.54
C ASN A 531 -40.16 1.67 -37.84
N THR A 532 -38.95 2.10 -38.19
CA THR A 532 -38.21 1.68 -39.38
C THR A 532 -36.72 1.66 -39.08
N ALA A 533 -36.04 0.59 -39.52
CA ALA A 533 -34.59 0.49 -39.52
C ALA A 533 -33.92 1.68 -40.20
N ILE A 534 -32.70 1.99 -39.78
CA ILE A 534 -31.88 3.04 -40.40
C ILE A 534 -31.70 2.78 -41.90
N THR A 535 -31.78 3.84 -42.70
CA THR A 535 -31.65 3.77 -44.17
C THR A 535 -30.56 4.68 -44.70
N LYS A 536 -29.87 4.25 -45.77
CA LYS A 536 -28.90 5.09 -46.46
C LYS A 536 -29.61 6.15 -47.29
N LEU A 537 -29.08 7.37 -47.32
CA LEU A 537 -29.56 8.43 -48.20
C LEU A 537 -28.96 8.28 -49.61
N ASP A 538 -29.76 7.76 -50.54
CA ASP A 538 -29.29 7.39 -51.89
C ASP A 538 -29.30 8.54 -52.93
N ASN A 539 -29.90 9.71 -52.61
CA ASN A 539 -30.16 10.79 -53.57
C ASN A 539 -29.26 12.03 -53.39
N ILE A 540 -28.01 11.83 -53.01
CA ILE A 540 -27.04 12.92 -52.85
C ILE A 540 -26.46 13.29 -54.22
N LYS A 541 -26.51 14.58 -54.57
CA LYS A 541 -25.91 15.08 -55.81
C LYS A 541 -24.44 15.42 -55.55
N ASP A 542 -23.58 15.24 -56.54
CA ASP A 542 -22.14 15.59 -56.42
C ASP A 542 -21.88 17.07 -56.09
N THR A 543 -22.87 17.95 -56.34
CA THR A 543 -22.82 19.38 -56.00
C THR A 543 -23.44 19.73 -54.66
N SER A 544 -24.00 18.75 -53.93
CA SER A 544 -24.65 18.98 -52.64
C SER A 544 -23.61 19.38 -51.59
N SER A 545 -23.85 20.49 -50.91
CA SER A 545 -23.11 20.87 -49.71
C SER A 545 -23.50 19.97 -48.53
N PHE A 546 -22.69 19.96 -47.47
CA PHE A 546 -23.03 19.25 -46.23
C PHE A 546 -24.42 19.67 -45.69
N SER A 547 -24.74 20.96 -45.75
CA SER A 547 -26.06 21.49 -45.34
C SER A 547 -27.18 20.93 -46.20
N ASP A 548 -27.00 20.86 -47.53
CA ASP A 548 -28.03 20.31 -48.44
C ASP A 548 -28.30 18.84 -48.13
N ILE A 549 -27.26 18.08 -47.75
CA ILE A 549 -27.36 16.66 -47.42
C ILE A 549 -28.07 16.48 -46.06
N LEU A 550 -27.76 17.31 -45.07
CA LEU A 550 -28.46 17.31 -43.78
C LEU A 550 -29.95 17.62 -43.96
N ASP A 551 -30.31 18.63 -44.75
CA ASP A 551 -31.71 18.94 -45.04
C ASP A 551 -32.41 17.78 -45.75
N LEU A 552 -31.76 17.12 -46.71
CA LEU A 552 -32.28 15.91 -47.35
C LEU A 552 -32.45 14.74 -46.37
N ALA A 553 -31.54 14.61 -45.40
CA ALA A 553 -31.64 13.61 -44.36
C ALA A 553 -32.84 13.89 -43.43
N ALA A 554 -33.13 15.16 -43.15
CA ALA A 554 -34.24 15.61 -42.31
C ALA A 554 -35.57 15.89 -43.05
N ALA A 555 -35.64 15.73 -44.37
CA ALA A 555 -36.80 16.16 -45.18
C ALA A 555 -38.13 15.36 -44.97
N GLY A 556 -38.34 14.72 -43.82
CA GLY A 556 -39.51 13.91 -43.49
C GLY A 556 -40.64 14.69 -42.81
N THR A 557 -41.89 14.28 -43.04
CA THR A 557 -43.06 14.86 -42.34
C THR A 557 -43.55 14.00 -41.17
N ARG A 558 -42.71 13.06 -40.69
CA ARG A 558 -43.09 12.05 -39.69
C ARG A 558 -42.21 12.07 -38.45
N GLY A 559 -41.07 12.77 -38.44
CA GLY A 559 -40.09 12.78 -37.34
C GLY A 559 -40.68 13.22 -36.01
N ALA A 560 -41.69 14.11 -36.03
CA ALA A 560 -42.40 14.54 -34.81
C ALA A 560 -43.41 13.50 -34.27
N THR A 561 -43.61 12.38 -34.97
CA THR A 561 -44.48 11.26 -34.52
C THR A 561 -43.67 9.97 -34.32
N ASN A 562 -42.74 9.70 -35.23
CA ASN A 562 -41.80 8.60 -35.13
C ASN A 562 -40.44 9.11 -35.64
N THR A 563 -39.40 8.97 -34.83
CA THR A 563 -38.06 9.41 -35.23
C THR A 563 -37.62 8.62 -36.47
N VAL A 564 -37.08 9.33 -37.46
CA VAL A 564 -36.58 8.72 -38.71
C VAL A 564 -35.06 8.72 -38.69
N LEU A 565 -34.47 7.53 -38.82
CA LEU A 565 -33.02 7.37 -38.85
C LEU A 565 -32.52 7.24 -40.29
N LYS A 566 -31.56 8.08 -40.66
CA LYS A 566 -30.85 8.00 -41.94
C LYS A 566 -29.35 8.06 -41.72
N TYR A 567 -28.58 7.55 -42.68
CA TYR A 567 -27.15 7.83 -42.75
C TYR A 567 -26.70 8.21 -44.16
N PHE A 568 -25.57 8.89 -44.25
CA PHE A 568 -24.95 9.24 -45.52
C PHE A 568 -23.43 9.29 -45.42
N HIS A 569 -22.79 9.29 -46.59
CA HIS A 569 -21.35 9.48 -46.74
C HIS A 569 -21.05 10.88 -47.25
N PHE A 570 -20.11 11.57 -46.61
CA PHE A 570 -19.64 12.89 -47.05
C PHE A 570 -18.18 13.06 -46.67
N ASP A 571 -17.36 13.50 -47.62
CA ASP A 571 -15.92 13.79 -47.42
C ASP A 571 -15.11 12.65 -46.77
N GLY A 572 -15.45 11.39 -47.09
CA GLY A 572 -14.75 10.21 -46.57
C GLY A 572 -15.26 9.68 -45.22
N ASP A 573 -16.29 10.31 -44.66
CA ASP A 573 -16.86 9.95 -43.36
C ASP A 573 -18.35 9.58 -43.45
N THR A 574 -18.85 8.92 -42.41
CA THR A 574 -20.25 8.50 -42.29
C THR A 574 -20.97 9.34 -41.25
N TYR A 575 -22.16 9.82 -41.60
CA TYR A 575 -22.97 10.67 -40.74
C TYR A 575 -24.30 9.99 -40.50
N VAL A 576 -24.72 9.90 -39.23
CA VAL A 576 -26.03 9.38 -38.83
C VAL A 576 -26.90 10.54 -38.39
N VAL A 577 -28.11 10.61 -38.95
CA VAL A 577 -29.12 11.63 -38.67
C VAL A 577 -30.34 11.00 -38.03
N ALA A 578 -30.83 11.59 -36.94
CA ALA A 578 -32.09 11.23 -36.31
C ALA A 578 -33.09 12.38 -36.41
N ASP A 579 -33.95 12.34 -37.43
CA ASP A 579 -34.97 13.35 -37.68
C ASP A 579 -36.12 13.19 -36.67
N ASN A 580 -36.29 14.20 -35.81
CA ASN A 580 -37.30 14.27 -34.77
C ASN A 580 -38.36 15.36 -35.06
N THR A 581 -38.35 15.95 -36.26
CA THR A 581 -39.25 17.04 -36.63
C THR A 581 -40.14 16.67 -37.82
N ASN A 582 -41.06 17.57 -38.17
CA ASN A 582 -41.79 17.49 -39.44
C ASN A 582 -41.27 18.53 -40.44
N ASP A 583 -40.15 19.18 -40.11
CA ASP A 583 -39.60 20.25 -40.92
C ASP A 583 -38.88 19.66 -42.13
N ALA A 584 -38.85 20.40 -43.23
CA ALA A 584 -38.19 19.94 -44.45
C ALA A 584 -36.66 20.15 -44.43
N THR A 585 -36.13 20.64 -43.30
CA THR A 585 -34.75 21.06 -43.09
C THR A 585 -34.27 20.57 -41.74
N PHE A 586 -32.97 20.34 -41.62
CA PHE A 586 -32.37 19.90 -40.37
C PHE A 586 -32.50 20.97 -39.29
N THR A 587 -33.20 20.64 -38.21
CA THR A 587 -33.44 21.52 -37.09
C THR A 587 -32.47 21.19 -35.97
N ALA A 588 -31.41 22.00 -35.87
CA ALA A 588 -30.33 21.87 -34.91
C ALA A 588 -30.71 21.98 -33.42
N ALA A 589 -31.98 22.04 -33.05
CA ALA A 589 -32.41 22.01 -31.65
C ALA A 589 -33.21 20.74 -31.32
N THR A 590 -33.39 19.85 -32.30
CA THR A 590 -34.34 18.72 -32.24
C THR A 590 -33.78 17.50 -32.99
N ASP A 591 -33.11 17.68 -34.11
CA ASP A 591 -32.63 16.59 -34.96
C ASP A 591 -31.20 16.13 -34.60
N GLY A 592 -31.00 14.82 -34.64
CA GLY A 592 -29.78 14.02 -34.46
C GLY A 592 -28.68 14.25 -35.45
N LEU A 593 -27.43 14.45 -34.99
CA LEU A 593 -26.26 14.27 -35.84
C LEU A 593 -25.08 13.68 -35.05
N ILE A 594 -24.51 12.58 -35.56
CA ILE A 594 -23.22 12.06 -35.11
C ILE A 594 -22.35 11.71 -36.32
N LYS A 595 -21.05 11.99 -36.20
CA LYS A 595 -20.06 11.66 -37.22
C LYS A 595 -19.28 10.42 -36.79
N LEU A 596 -19.19 9.44 -37.68
CA LEU A 596 -18.28 8.30 -37.60
C LEU A 596 -17.17 8.53 -38.63
N ALA A 597 -15.91 8.57 -38.17
CA ALA A 597 -14.79 8.76 -39.06
C ALA A 597 -14.55 7.49 -39.91
N GLY A 598 -14.58 7.64 -41.22
CA GLY A 598 -14.56 6.55 -42.19
C GLY A 598 -15.91 6.21 -42.83
N ILE A 599 -15.87 5.34 -43.84
CA ILE A 599 -17.04 4.93 -44.62
C ILE A 599 -17.58 3.60 -44.10
N TYR A 600 -18.80 3.62 -43.57
CA TYR A 600 -19.50 2.47 -43.03
C TYR A 600 -20.87 2.32 -43.68
N GLU A 601 -21.21 1.09 -44.07
CA GLU A 601 -22.60 0.73 -44.34
C GLU A 601 -23.23 0.32 -43.01
N LEU A 602 -24.38 0.90 -42.68
CA LEU A 602 -24.98 0.77 -41.36
C LEU A 602 -26.31 0.02 -41.43
N THR A 603 -26.59 -0.74 -40.37
CA THR A 603 -27.89 -1.34 -40.09
C THR A 603 -28.30 -1.02 -38.65
N SER A 604 -29.57 -1.23 -38.30
CA SER A 604 -30.04 -1.02 -36.93
C SER A 604 -31.01 -2.09 -36.48
N ASN A 605 -30.96 -2.37 -35.18
CA ASN A 605 -31.99 -3.11 -34.47
C ASN A 605 -32.72 -2.12 -33.54
N ASP A 606 -33.98 -1.85 -33.85
CA ASP A 606 -34.75 -0.81 -33.17
C ASP A 606 -35.79 -1.42 -32.23
N SER A 607 -35.88 -0.87 -31.02
CA SER A 607 -36.84 -1.28 -30.01
C SER A 607 -37.45 -0.07 -29.31
N GLY A 608 -38.70 0.25 -29.62
CA GLY A 608 -39.42 1.35 -29.00
C GLY A 608 -38.75 2.69 -29.30
N THR A 609 -38.07 3.27 -28.31
CA THR A 609 -37.37 4.57 -28.41
C THR A 609 -35.85 4.44 -28.46
N THR A 610 -35.32 3.23 -28.67
CA THR A 610 -33.87 2.99 -28.77
C THR A 610 -33.54 2.32 -30.10
N ALA A 611 -32.60 2.90 -30.84
CA ALA A 611 -31.95 2.24 -31.98
C ALA A 611 -30.54 1.83 -31.60
N THR A 612 -30.19 0.57 -31.87
CA THR A 612 -28.81 0.09 -31.81
C THR A 612 -28.29 -0.03 -33.24
N ILE A 613 -27.38 0.86 -33.62
CA ILE A 613 -26.77 0.93 -34.94
C ILE A 613 -25.43 0.22 -34.92
N THR A 614 -25.20 -0.63 -35.92
CA THR A 614 -23.95 -1.38 -36.13
C THR A 614 -23.53 -1.32 -37.60
N ILE A 615 -22.30 -1.75 -37.88
CA ILE A 615 -21.86 -2.00 -39.27
C ILE A 615 -22.68 -3.17 -39.84
N ALA A 616 -23.20 -3.00 -41.07
CA ALA A 616 -23.91 -4.04 -41.78
C ALA A 616 -22.94 -5.16 -42.21
N GLU A 617 -23.37 -6.42 -42.08
CA GLU A 617 -22.58 -7.60 -42.48
C GLU A 617 -22.49 -7.80 -44.00
#